data_AF-A0A2A4Q2H6-F1
#
_entry.id   AF-A0A2A4Q2H6-F1
#
_cell.length_a   1.000
_cell.length_b   1.000
_cell.length_c   1.000
_cell.angle_alpha   90.00
_cell.angle_beta   90.00
_cell.angle_gamma   90.00
#
_symmetry.space_group_name_H-M   'P 1'
#
loop_
_entity.id
_entity.type
_entity.pdbx_description
1 polymer ?
#
loop_
_entity_poly.entity_id
_entity_poly.type
_entity_poly.pdbx_seq_one_letter_code
_entity_poly.pdbx_strand_id
1 'polypeptide(L)'
;MFRDRKEKSTKSNNSLELESIQMDAKEYQGIISSLLASKLDPLEVKSEWTAFRGLSYQYSPRVDIAVGPFSVTPGGNQTREYNRILQTPSASSFLRSVYDCHIENIGDQWINEIAIPELDYLIQKNQNARCFIAFEIENSSSKKHIMGSMINAASLGRVGVGVAFNDSVLRTFVRILNYLGFLKRVEKNTYDSTNFLIITKEQLQ
;
A
#
# COMPACT_ATOMS: atom_id res chain seq x y z
N MET A 1 -69.75 -29.81 -14.09
CA MET A 1 -69.77 -28.34 -14.12
C MET A 1 -69.56 -27.81 -12.72
N PHE A 2 -68.32 -27.77 -12.20
CA PHE A 2 -67.91 -26.96 -11.05
C PHE A 2 -66.39 -26.76 -11.16
N ARG A 3 -65.97 -25.50 -11.02
CA ARG A 3 -64.60 -25.00 -11.23
C ARG A 3 -63.77 -25.24 -9.96
N ASP A 4 -62.65 -25.92 -10.05
CA ASP A 4 -61.61 -25.91 -9.02
C ASP A 4 -60.76 -24.65 -9.11
N ARG A 5 -60.70 -23.92 -8.00
CA ARG A 5 -59.92 -22.69 -7.81
C ARG A 5 -58.46 -23.06 -7.53
N LYS A 6 -57.54 -22.48 -8.32
CA LYS A 6 -56.10 -22.46 -8.04
C LYS A 6 -55.83 -21.65 -6.76
N GLU A 7 -55.28 -22.31 -5.74
CA GLU A 7 -54.61 -21.65 -4.62
C GLU A 7 -53.25 -21.08 -5.08
N LYS A 8 -53.06 -19.78 -4.85
CA LYS A 8 -51.76 -19.12 -4.94
C LYS A 8 -50.99 -19.39 -3.65
N SER A 9 -49.99 -20.26 -3.74
CA SER A 9 -48.94 -20.38 -2.73
C SER A 9 -47.98 -19.19 -2.85
N THR A 10 -48.14 -18.22 -1.95
CA THR A 10 -47.13 -17.23 -1.58
C THR A 10 -45.92 -17.94 -0.98
N LYS A 11 -44.86 -18.12 -1.77
CA LYS A 11 -43.51 -18.35 -1.24
C LYS A 11 -42.74 -17.05 -1.27
N SER A 12 -42.48 -16.54 -0.08
CA SER A 12 -41.54 -15.47 0.21
C SER A 12 -40.14 -15.88 -0.21
N ASN A 13 -39.72 -15.48 -1.40
CA ASN A 13 -38.29 -15.35 -1.69
C ASN A 13 -37.88 -13.94 -1.27
N ASN A 14 -37.75 -13.77 0.05
CA ASN A 14 -36.95 -12.70 0.63
C ASN A 14 -35.48 -13.17 0.58
N SER A 15 -34.99 -13.43 -0.63
CA SER A 15 -33.57 -13.47 -0.92
C SER A 15 -33.13 -12.02 -0.91
N LEU A 16 -32.79 -11.55 0.28
CA LEU A 16 -31.90 -10.42 0.49
C LEU A 16 -30.60 -10.79 -0.24
N GLU A 17 -30.54 -10.45 -1.52
CA GLU A 17 -29.30 -10.05 -2.17
C GLU A 17 -28.76 -8.91 -1.29
N LEU A 18 -27.90 -9.29 -0.33
CA LEU A 18 -26.86 -8.40 0.15
C LEU A 18 -26.01 -8.09 -1.07
N GLU A 19 -26.44 -7.10 -1.84
CA GLU A 19 -25.57 -6.38 -2.75
C GLU A 19 -24.36 -5.97 -1.91
N SER A 20 -23.26 -6.71 -2.07
CA SER A 20 -21.96 -6.25 -1.62
C SER A 20 -21.73 -4.93 -2.35
N ILE A 21 -21.94 -3.82 -1.66
CA ILE A 21 -21.62 -2.50 -2.19
C ILE A 21 -20.16 -2.60 -2.60
N GLN A 22 -19.93 -2.62 -3.91
CA GLN A 22 -18.61 -2.81 -4.47
C GLN A 22 -17.88 -1.47 -4.28
N MET A 23 -17.30 -1.30 -3.10
CA MET A 23 -16.52 -0.13 -2.74
C MET A 23 -15.43 0.09 -3.78
N ASP A 24 -15.43 1.28 -4.39
CA ASP A 24 -14.41 1.64 -5.37
C ASP A 24 -13.09 2.02 -4.67
N ALA A 25 -12.00 2.09 -5.44
CA ALA A 25 -10.67 2.37 -4.88
C ALA A 25 -10.57 3.77 -4.23
N LYS A 26 -11.37 4.73 -4.70
CA LYS A 26 -11.34 6.12 -4.22
C LYS A 26 -12.10 6.26 -2.91
N GLU A 27 -13.23 5.59 -2.78
CA GLU A 27 -13.96 5.47 -1.51
C GLU A 27 -13.08 4.78 -0.46
N TYR A 28 -12.44 3.68 -0.83
CA TYR A 28 -11.50 2.99 0.04
C TYR A 28 -10.32 3.88 0.47
N GLN A 29 -9.72 4.64 -0.45
CA GLN A 29 -8.67 5.60 -0.13
C GLN A 29 -9.12 6.62 0.93
N GLY A 30 -10.36 7.13 0.84
CA GLY A 30 -10.91 8.05 1.84
C GLY A 30 -11.06 7.43 3.23
N ILE A 31 -11.53 6.18 3.29
CA ILE A 31 -11.67 5.40 4.54
C ILE A 31 -10.29 5.18 5.16
N ILE A 32 -9.33 4.70 4.36
CA ILE A 32 -7.98 4.42 4.84
C ILE A 32 -7.23 5.68 5.28
N SER A 33 -7.37 6.79 4.56
CA SER A 33 -6.75 8.06 5.00
C SER A 33 -7.23 8.47 6.39
N SER A 34 -8.52 8.30 6.68
CA SER A 34 -9.11 8.61 7.99
C SER A 34 -8.61 7.65 9.07
N LEU A 35 -8.56 6.36 8.75
CA LEU A 35 -8.04 5.32 9.64
C LEU A 35 -6.57 5.55 10.00
N LEU A 36 -5.73 5.86 9.00
CA LEU A 36 -4.32 6.16 9.18
C LEU A 36 -4.12 7.40 10.06
N ALA A 37 -4.91 8.46 9.84
CA ALA A 37 -4.85 9.66 10.67
C ALA A 37 -5.15 9.36 12.14
N SER A 38 -6.09 8.45 12.42
CA SER A 38 -6.38 8.01 13.79
C SER A 38 -5.31 7.07 14.37
N LYS A 39 -4.84 6.07 13.61
CA LYS A 39 -3.84 5.09 14.09
C LYS A 39 -2.46 5.71 14.30
N LEU A 40 -2.13 6.76 13.54
CA LEU A 40 -0.80 7.39 13.52
C LEU A 40 -0.81 8.82 14.08
N ASP A 41 -1.80 9.20 14.88
CA ASP A 41 -1.81 10.50 15.57
C ASP A 41 -0.50 10.69 16.37
N PRO A 42 0.16 11.87 16.28
CA PRO A 42 -0.26 13.12 15.64
C PRO A 42 0.27 13.36 14.22
N LEU A 43 0.63 12.31 13.47
CA LEU A 43 1.21 12.46 12.13
C LEU A 43 0.19 12.98 11.11
N GLU A 44 0.63 13.95 10.29
CA GLU A 44 -0.20 14.51 9.22
C GLU A 44 -0.40 13.48 8.09
N VAL A 45 -1.64 13.22 7.68
CA VAL A 45 -1.98 12.34 6.56
C VAL A 45 -2.55 13.15 5.40
N LYS A 46 -2.03 12.93 4.19
CA LYS A 46 -2.48 13.59 2.96
C LYS A 46 -2.82 12.58 1.89
N SER A 47 -4.02 12.65 1.33
CA SER A 47 -4.38 11.92 0.11
C SER A 47 -3.81 12.62 -1.13
N GLU A 48 -3.54 11.85 -2.18
CA GLU A 48 -3.18 12.35 -3.51
C GLU A 48 -1.97 13.31 -3.49
N TRP A 49 -0.96 12.96 -2.71
CA TRP A 49 0.13 13.87 -2.35
C TRP A 49 1.25 13.88 -3.39
N THR A 50 1.70 15.07 -3.75
CA THR A 50 2.77 15.32 -4.72
C THR A 50 3.98 15.92 -4.02
N ALA A 51 5.13 15.24 -4.11
CA ALA A 51 6.33 15.59 -3.34
C ALA A 51 6.99 16.90 -3.78
N PHE A 52 7.13 17.11 -5.09
CA PHE A 52 7.78 18.29 -5.66
C PHE A 52 6.74 19.17 -6.34
N ARG A 53 6.29 20.23 -5.66
CA ARG A 53 5.38 21.23 -6.25
C ARG A 53 6.19 22.40 -6.80
N GLY A 54 5.86 22.85 -8.01
CA GLY A 54 6.48 24.03 -8.63
C GLY A 54 7.84 23.80 -9.30
N LEU A 55 8.31 22.55 -9.41
CA LEU A 55 9.52 22.20 -10.15
C LEU A 55 9.16 21.57 -11.51
N SER A 56 9.11 22.38 -12.57
CA SER A 56 8.68 21.94 -13.90
C SER A 56 9.68 21.03 -14.62
N TYR A 57 10.93 20.99 -14.19
CA TYR A 57 12.00 20.22 -14.82
C TYR A 57 12.18 18.81 -14.22
N GLN A 58 11.42 18.45 -13.19
CA GLN A 58 11.55 17.18 -12.49
C GLN A 58 10.22 16.44 -12.43
N TYR A 59 10.25 15.14 -12.71
CA TYR A 59 9.09 14.28 -12.47
C TYR A 59 8.75 14.26 -10.98
N SER A 60 7.47 14.48 -10.67
CA SER A 60 6.96 14.54 -9.31
C SER A 60 5.90 13.47 -9.12
N PRO A 61 6.25 12.32 -8.52
CA PRO A 61 5.28 11.28 -8.28
C PRO A 61 4.16 11.78 -7.38
N ARG A 62 2.93 11.35 -7.70
CA ARG A 62 1.75 11.54 -6.87
C ARG A 62 1.39 10.18 -6.31
N VAL A 63 1.40 10.06 -4.98
CA VAL A 63 1.03 8.84 -4.27
C VAL A 63 -0.39 8.97 -3.74
N ASP A 64 -1.10 7.85 -3.63
CA ASP A 64 -2.49 7.84 -3.19
C ASP A 64 -2.62 8.36 -1.75
N ILE A 65 -1.75 7.94 -0.83
CA ILE A 65 -1.74 8.46 0.55
C ILE A 65 -0.30 8.64 1.03
N ALA A 66 -0.02 9.74 1.70
CA ALA A 66 1.28 10.00 2.33
C ALA A 66 1.11 10.41 3.79
N VAL A 67 1.94 9.85 4.66
CA VAL A 67 2.01 10.15 6.09
C VAL A 67 3.28 10.95 6.37
N GLY A 68 3.13 12.09 7.02
CA GLY A 68 4.20 13.04 7.33
C GLY A 68 5.08 12.62 8.52
N PRO A 69 6.08 13.45 8.87
CA PRO A 69 6.34 14.79 8.34
C PRO A 69 6.82 14.78 6.89
N PHE A 70 6.62 15.89 6.18
CA PHE A 70 6.94 15.99 4.75
C PHE A 70 8.26 16.74 4.50
N SER A 71 9.19 16.11 3.81
CA SER A 71 10.53 16.64 3.49
C SER A 71 10.62 17.17 2.06
N VAL A 72 9.92 18.29 1.80
CA VAL A 72 9.79 18.89 0.46
C VAL A 72 10.74 20.07 0.20
N THR A 73 11.37 20.60 1.25
CA THR A 73 12.30 21.74 1.13
C THR A 73 13.63 21.29 0.51
N PRO A 74 14.13 21.95 -0.54
CA PRO A 74 15.45 21.66 -1.11
C PRO A 74 16.56 21.73 -0.06
N GLY A 75 17.46 20.74 -0.06
CA GLY A 75 18.57 20.65 0.89
C GLY A 75 18.19 20.20 2.31
N GLY A 76 16.90 20.11 2.63
CA GLY A 76 16.41 19.57 3.89
C GLY A 76 16.10 18.07 3.79
N ASN A 77 16.44 17.32 4.84
CA ASN A 77 15.91 15.99 5.08
C ASN A 77 15.28 15.92 6.49
N GLN A 78 14.31 15.03 6.65
CA GLN A 78 13.64 14.78 7.94
C GLN A 78 14.14 13.50 8.61
N THR A 79 15.35 13.03 8.25
CA THR A 79 15.88 11.73 8.68
C THR A 79 15.87 11.56 10.21
N ARG A 80 16.32 12.59 10.94
CA ARG A 80 16.33 12.58 12.41
C ARG A 80 14.91 12.47 12.99
N GLU A 81 13.95 13.15 12.37
CA GLU A 81 12.57 13.15 12.83
C GLU A 81 11.90 11.81 12.54
N TYR A 82 12.10 11.23 11.36
CA TYR A 82 11.64 9.87 11.06
C TYR A 82 12.23 8.86 12.04
N ASN A 83 13.51 8.96 12.39
CA ASN A 83 14.12 8.07 13.38
C ASN A 83 13.46 8.20 14.75
N ARG A 84 13.03 9.40 15.17
CA ARG A 84 12.28 9.60 16.42
C ARG A 84 10.88 8.99 16.34
N ILE A 85 10.19 9.22 15.23
CA ILE A 85 8.84 8.66 14.99
C ILE A 85 8.88 7.13 15.03
N LEU A 86 9.91 6.49 14.46
CA LEU A 86 10.09 5.04 14.53
C LEU A 86 10.19 4.50 15.97
N GLN A 87 10.56 5.33 16.95
CA GLN A 87 10.61 4.95 18.37
C GLN A 87 9.28 5.11 19.10
N THR A 88 8.24 5.69 18.46
CA THR A 88 6.94 5.81 19.12
C THR A 88 6.21 4.46 19.11
N PRO A 89 5.48 4.10 20.18
CA PRO A 89 4.73 2.84 20.24
C PRO A 89 3.71 2.69 19.11
N SER A 90 3.04 3.77 18.71
CA SER A 90 2.03 3.74 17.63
C SER A 90 2.66 3.41 16.28
N ALA A 91 3.72 4.12 15.89
CA ALA A 91 4.37 3.92 14.59
C ALA A 91 5.08 2.57 14.51
N SER A 92 5.82 2.19 15.56
CA SER A 92 6.52 0.90 15.62
C SER A 92 5.55 -0.29 15.56
N SER A 93 4.47 -0.27 16.35
CA SER A 93 3.45 -1.34 16.33
C SER A 93 2.73 -1.41 14.98
N PHE A 94 2.39 -0.26 14.41
CA PHE A 94 1.77 -0.19 13.09
C PHE A 94 2.69 -0.78 12.00
N LEU A 95 3.95 -0.33 11.93
CA LEU A 95 4.90 -0.83 10.94
C LEU A 95 5.21 -2.31 11.13
N ARG A 96 5.26 -2.78 12.38
CA ARG A 96 5.41 -4.21 12.66
C ARG A 96 4.24 -5.01 12.11
N SER A 97 3.00 -4.56 12.36
CA SER A 97 1.80 -5.20 11.81
C SER A 97 1.81 -5.24 10.28
N VAL A 98 2.20 -4.15 9.61
CA VAL A 98 2.29 -4.09 8.14
C VAL A 98 3.40 -5.03 7.63
N TYR A 99 4.53 -5.11 8.33
CA TYR A 99 5.63 -6.00 8.01
C TYR A 99 5.25 -7.48 8.16
N ASP A 100 4.55 -7.84 9.24
CA ASP A 100 4.09 -9.21 9.46
C ASP A 100 3.08 -9.62 8.35
N CYS A 101 2.16 -8.72 7.97
CA CYS A 101 1.26 -8.93 6.82
C CYS A 101 2.04 -9.09 5.50
N HIS A 102 3.11 -8.31 5.31
CA HIS A 102 3.96 -8.44 4.14
C HIS A 102 4.63 -9.81 4.07
N ILE A 103 5.20 -10.30 5.18
CA ILE A 103 5.77 -11.64 5.25
C ILE A 103 4.72 -12.70 4.89
N GLU A 104 3.52 -12.61 5.46
CA GLU A 104 2.41 -13.52 5.16
C GLU A 104 2.08 -13.52 3.66
N ASN A 105 2.03 -12.33 3.04
CA ASN A 105 1.69 -12.16 1.63
C ASN A 105 2.77 -12.62 0.65
N ILE A 106 4.04 -12.53 1.04
CA ILE A 106 5.12 -13.17 0.27
C ILE A 106 5.00 -14.69 0.41
N GLY A 107 4.67 -15.18 1.62
CA GLY A 107 4.50 -16.58 1.93
C GLY A 107 5.70 -17.43 1.51
N ASP A 108 5.45 -18.64 1.00
CA ASP A 108 6.50 -19.55 0.55
C ASP A 108 7.20 -19.11 -0.76
N GLN A 109 6.85 -17.95 -1.33
CA GLN A 109 7.54 -17.43 -2.53
C GLN A 109 8.95 -16.90 -2.24
N TRP A 110 9.43 -16.95 -1.00
CA TRP A 110 10.82 -16.68 -0.62
C TRP A 110 11.85 -17.54 -1.39
N ILE A 111 11.45 -18.68 -1.94
CA ILE A 111 12.32 -19.56 -2.74
C ILE A 111 12.78 -18.90 -4.06
N ASN A 112 12.13 -17.81 -4.50
CA ASN A 112 12.19 -17.37 -5.89
C ASN A 112 13.05 -16.15 -6.23
N GLU A 113 13.78 -15.53 -5.28
CA GLU A 113 14.73 -14.38 -5.42
C GLU A 113 14.50 -13.31 -4.32
N ILE A 114 13.35 -13.37 -3.64
CA ILE A 114 12.96 -12.37 -2.63
C ILE A 114 13.64 -12.71 -1.31
N ALA A 115 14.62 -11.90 -0.91
CA ALA A 115 15.15 -11.88 0.44
C ALA A 115 14.44 -10.77 1.24
N ILE A 116 13.55 -11.16 2.16
CA ILE A 116 12.90 -10.21 3.07
C ILE A 116 13.90 -9.91 4.20
N PRO A 117 14.39 -8.66 4.33
CA PRO A 117 15.28 -8.33 5.44
C PRO A 117 14.49 -8.16 6.73
N GLU A 118 15.21 -8.16 7.85
CA GLU A 118 14.66 -7.73 9.15
C GLU A 118 14.08 -6.32 9.08
N LEU A 119 13.01 -6.09 9.83
CA LEU A 119 12.28 -4.82 9.85
C LEU A 119 13.20 -3.61 10.11
N ASP A 120 14.12 -3.73 11.06
CA ASP A 120 15.05 -2.64 11.44
C ASP A 120 15.96 -2.21 10.29
N TYR A 121 16.37 -3.15 9.44
CA TYR A 121 17.14 -2.85 8.25
C TYR A 121 16.27 -2.20 7.17
N LEU A 122 15.05 -2.73 6.98
CA LEU A 122 14.09 -2.23 6.01
C LEU A 122 13.71 -0.76 6.25
N ILE A 123 13.34 -0.42 7.49
CA ILE A 123 12.94 0.95 7.86
C ILE A 123 14.12 1.93 7.83
N GLN A 124 15.35 1.46 7.65
CA GLN A 124 16.54 2.31 7.50
C GLN A 124 17.00 2.44 6.05
N LYS A 125 16.31 1.84 5.08
CA LYS A 125 16.78 1.88 3.69
C LYS A 125 16.69 3.24 3.03
N ASN A 126 15.56 3.92 3.14
CA ASN A 126 15.36 5.23 2.50
C ASN A 126 15.64 6.39 3.47
N GLN A 127 16.91 6.72 3.67
CA GLN A 127 17.28 7.82 4.58
C GLN A 127 16.85 9.20 4.08
N ASN A 128 16.71 9.38 2.76
CA ASN A 128 16.35 10.64 2.11
C ASN A 128 14.87 10.68 1.67
N ALA A 129 14.01 10.07 2.47
CA ALA A 129 12.57 10.01 2.20
C ALA A 129 11.89 11.38 2.26
N ARG A 130 10.86 11.55 1.44
CA ARG A 130 10.02 12.74 1.31
C ARG A 130 8.79 12.73 2.22
N CYS A 131 8.38 11.56 2.68
CA CYS A 131 7.39 11.38 3.72
C CYS A 131 7.77 10.19 4.62
N PHE A 132 7.09 10.04 5.74
CA PHE A 132 7.31 8.90 6.63
C PHE A 132 6.78 7.60 6.03
N ILE A 133 5.53 7.58 5.56
CA ILE A 133 4.98 6.41 4.85
C ILE A 133 4.33 6.88 3.55
N ALA A 134 4.52 6.14 2.47
CA ALA A 134 3.83 6.35 1.20
C ALA A 134 3.02 5.10 0.84
N PHE A 135 1.73 5.27 0.57
CA PHE A 135 0.83 4.20 0.16
C PHE A 135 0.42 4.38 -1.31
N GLU A 136 0.32 3.26 -2.02
CA GLU A 136 -0.29 3.15 -3.35
C GLU A 136 -1.31 2.01 -3.33
N ILE A 137 -2.53 2.27 -3.79
CA ILE A 137 -3.69 1.39 -3.75
C ILE A 137 -3.98 0.93 -5.17
N GLU A 138 -3.78 -0.36 -5.43
CA GLU A 138 -3.84 -0.91 -6.78
C GLU A 138 -5.00 -1.89 -6.94
N ASN A 139 -5.88 -1.63 -7.92
CA ASN A 139 -7.06 -2.47 -8.20
C ASN A 139 -7.02 -3.15 -9.57
N SER A 140 -6.91 -2.39 -10.67
CA SER A 140 -7.00 -2.94 -12.03
C SER A 140 -5.97 -2.35 -12.99
N SER A 141 -4.80 -1.99 -12.48
CA SER A 141 -3.75 -1.33 -13.25
C SER A 141 -2.88 -2.31 -14.03
N SER A 142 -2.25 -1.83 -15.11
CA SER A 142 -1.28 -2.63 -15.86
C SER A 142 -0.05 -2.96 -15.00
N LYS A 143 0.67 -4.04 -15.33
CA LYS A 143 1.93 -4.40 -14.64
C LYS A 143 2.96 -3.25 -14.63
N LYS A 144 2.97 -2.41 -15.67
CA LYS A 144 3.85 -1.24 -15.76
C LYS A 144 3.46 -0.17 -14.74
N HIS A 145 2.16 0.04 -14.54
CA HIS A 145 1.65 0.97 -13.55
C HIS A 145 1.96 0.48 -12.14
N ILE A 146 1.64 -0.79 -11.82
CA ILE A 146 1.92 -1.38 -10.50
C ILE A 146 3.42 -1.30 -10.16
N MET A 147 4.30 -1.55 -11.14
CA MET A 147 5.74 -1.38 -10.97
C MET A 147 6.11 0.08 -10.71
N GLY A 148 5.51 1.03 -11.44
CA GLY A 148 5.68 2.46 -11.20
C GLY A 148 5.27 2.87 -9.78
N SER A 149 4.11 2.41 -9.32
CA SER A 149 3.60 2.66 -7.97
C SER A 149 4.56 2.13 -6.89
N MET A 150 5.07 0.91 -7.06
CA MET A 150 6.11 0.37 -6.17
C MET A 150 7.35 1.28 -6.11
N ILE A 151 7.87 1.70 -7.26
CA ILE A 151 9.05 2.57 -7.33
C ILE A 151 8.77 3.93 -6.68
N ASN A 152 7.60 4.52 -6.93
CA ASN A 152 7.22 5.83 -6.40
C ASN A 152 7.08 5.79 -4.88
N ALA A 153 6.34 4.82 -4.33
CA ALA A 153 6.18 4.66 -2.90
C ALA A 153 7.51 4.38 -2.19
N ALA A 154 8.33 3.46 -2.73
CA ALA A 154 9.66 3.16 -2.20
C ALA A 154 10.59 4.38 -2.23
N SER A 155 10.51 5.18 -3.30
CA SER A 155 11.33 6.40 -3.46
C SER A 155 10.94 7.52 -2.49
N LEU A 156 9.64 7.71 -2.27
CA LEU A 156 9.13 8.84 -1.50
C LEU A 156 9.00 8.52 -0.01
N GLY A 157 8.54 7.33 0.36
CA GLY A 157 8.32 6.95 1.75
C GLY A 157 9.61 6.51 2.43
N ARG A 158 9.73 6.77 3.74
CA ARG A 158 10.70 6.07 4.59
C ARG A 158 10.43 4.58 4.52
N VAL A 159 9.13 4.24 4.55
CA VAL A 159 8.57 2.96 4.15
C VAL A 159 7.55 3.21 3.03
N GLY A 160 7.61 2.42 1.96
CA GLY A 160 6.56 2.37 0.93
C GLY A 160 5.62 1.21 1.20
N VAL A 161 4.33 1.35 0.90
CA VAL A 161 3.32 0.30 1.10
C VAL A 161 2.43 0.20 -0.15
N GLY A 162 2.41 -0.98 -0.77
CA GLY A 162 1.44 -1.32 -1.81
C GLY A 162 0.23 -2.02 -1.21
N VAL A 163 -0.96 -1.48 -1.45
CA VAL A 163 -2.23 -2.09 -1.04
C VAL A 163 -2.85 -2.78 -2.25
N ALA A 164 -2.87 -4.10 -2.23
CA ALA A 164 -3.52 -4.90 -3.26
C ALA A 164 -5.03 -4.98 -3.00
N PHE A 165 -5.83 -4.46 -3.93
CA PHE A 165 -7.29 -4.47 -3.80
C PHE A 165 -7.93 -5.84 -4.07
N ASN A 166 -7.18 -6.73 -4.71
CA ASN A 166 -7.56 -8.09 -5.06
C ASN A 166 -6.33 -8.99 -5.27
N ASP A 167 -6.54 -10.30 -5.28
CA ASP A 167 -5.46 -11.29 -5.40
C ASP A 167 -4.65 -11.19 -6.70
N SER A 168 -5.26 -10.69 -7.78
CA SER A 168 -4.57 -10.53 -9.06
C SER A 168 -3.47 -9.46 -8.94
N VAL A 169 -3.79 -8.35 -8.28
CA VAL A 169 -2.82 -7.29 -7.96
C VAL A 169 -1.78 -7.80 -6.98
N LEU A 170 -2.19 -8.51 -5.92
CA LEU A 170 -1.25 -9.08 -4.95
C LEU A 170 -0.19 -9.94 -5.64
N ARG A 171 -0.63 -10.91 -6.46
CA ARG A 171 0.28 -11.76 -7.26
C ARG A 171 1.17 -10.93 -8.18
N THR A 172 0.68 -9.81 -8.70
CA THR A 172 1.47 -8.93 -9.56
C THR A 172 2.56 -8.20 -8.79
N PHE A 173 2.26 -7.65 -7.61
CA PHE A 173 3.27 -7.05 -6.74
C PHE A 173 4.38 -8.05 -6.38
N VAL A 174 4.02 -9.27 -5.96
CA VAL A 174 5.01 -10.30 -5.59
C VAL A 174 5.89 -10.67 -6.79
N ARG A 175 5.31 -10.85 -7.98
CA ARG A 175 6.09 -11.12 -9.20
C ARG A 175 7.04 -9.99 -9.57
N ILE A 176 6.65 -8.74 -9.34
CA ILE A 176 7.52 -7.58 -9.58
C ILE A 176 8.67 -7.56 -8.58
N LEU A 177 8.41 -7.76 -7.28
CA LEU A 177 9.49 -7.88 -6.28
C LEU A 177 10.46 -9.00 -6.64
N ASN A 178 9.94 -10.16 -7.06
CA ASN A 178 10.75 -11.29 -7.48
C ASN A 178 11.65 -10.94 -8.67
N TYR A 179 11.09 -10.23 -9.66
CA TYR A 179 11.84 -9.77 -10.81
C TYR A 179 12.93 -8.76 -10.43
N LEU A 180 12.66 -7.82 -9.53
CA LEU A 180 13.67 -6.87 -9.04
C LEU A 180 14.77 -7.58 -8.24
N GLY A 181 14.42 -8.58 -7.44
CA GLY A 181 15.36 -9.48 -6.76
C GLY A 181 16.27 -10.22 -7.75
N PHE A 182 15.69 -10.78 -8.82
CA PHE A 182 16.44 -11.43 -9.90
C PHE A 182 17.44 -10.49 -10.54
N LEU A 183 17.00 -9.29 -10.95
CA LEU A 183 17.87 -8.30 -11.56
C LEU A 183 19.03 -7.92 -10.64
N LYS A 184 18.76 -7.76 -9.33
CA LYS A 184 19.79 -7.49 -8.33
C LYS A 184 20.81 -8.62 -8.22
N ARG A 185 20.35 -9.87 -8.14
CA ARG A 185 21.22 -11.06 -8.03
C ARG A 185 22.13 -11.23 -9.24
N VAL A 186 21.63 -10.97 -10.45
CA VAL A 186 22.42 -11.06 -11.69
C VAL A 186 23.17 -9.76 -12.03
N GLU A 187 23.35 -8.88 -11.03
CA GLU A 187 24.12 -7.63 -11.12
C GLU A 187 23.67 -6.70 -12.26
N LYS A 188 22.38 -6.72 -12.61
CA LYS A 188 21.78 -5.78 -13.55
C LYS A 188 21.45 -4.47 -12.84
N ASN A 189 21.47 -3.38 -13.61
CA ASN A 189 20.96 -2.10 -13.14
C ASN A 189 19.51 -2.27 -12.70
N THR A 190 19.26 -2.06 -11.41
CA THR A 190 17.93 -2.24 -10.80
C THR A 190 17.72 -1.19 -9.71
N TYR A 191 16.47 -0.93 -9.40
CA TYR A 191 16.07 -0.06 -8.32
C TYR A 191 15.98 -0.85 -7.00
N ASP A 192 16.52 -0.31 -5.91
CA ASP A 192 16.42 -0.95 -4.58
C ASP A 192 15.08 -0.61 -3.93
N SER A 193 14.09 -1.49 -4.08
CA SER A 193 12.76 -1.38 -3.46
C SER A 193 12.66 -2.07 -2.10
N THR A 194 13.78 -2.31 -1.41
CA THR A 194 13.80 -3.05 -0.14
C THR A 194 12.87 -2.47 0.93
N ASN A 195 12.62 -1.15 0.92
CA ASN A 195 11.71 -0.49 1.87
C ASN A 195 10.22 -0.55 1.48
N PHE A 196 9.84 -1.38 0.51
CA PHE A 196 8.46 -1.51 0.04
C PHE A 196 7.80 -2.76 0.62
N LEU A 197 6.67 -2.56 1.30
CA LEU A 197 5.84 -3.61 1.89
C LEU A 197 4.58 -3.80 1.04
N ILE A 198 3.99 -5.00 1.08
CA ILE A 198 2.78 -5.35 0.33
C ILE A 198 1.74 -5.89 1.29
N ILE A 199 0.55 -5.31 1.29
CA ILE A 199 -0.60 -5.75 2.07
C ILE A 199 -1.85 -5.86 1.20
N THR A 200 -2.86 -6.61 1.63
CA THR A 200 -4.18 -6.58 1.01
C THR A 200 -5.02 -5.45 1.58
N LYS A 201 -6.14 -5.12 0.93
CA LYS A 201 -7.06 -4.10 1.45
C LYS A 201 -7.68 -4.50 2.79
N GLU A 202 -7.92 -5.79 3.00
CA GLU A 202 -8.51 -6.31 4.25
C GLU A 202 -7.52 -6.20 5.42
N GLN A 203 -6.22 -6.37 5.17
CA GLN A 203 -5.18 -6.30 6.21
C GLN A 203 -4.93 -4.87 6.73
N LEU A 204 -5.37 -3.84 6.01
CA LEU A 204 -5.15 -2.44 6.41
C LEU A 204 -6.29 -1.87 7.28
N GLN A 205 -7.47 -2.47 7.24
CA GLN A 205 -8.64 -2.09 8.03
C GLN A 205 -8.42 -2.50 9.50
#